data_AF-A0A0M0TDJ9-F1
#
_entry.id   AF-A0A0M0TDJ9-F1
#
_cell.length_a   1.000
_cell.length_b   1.000
_cell.length_c   1.000
_cell.angle_alpha   90.00
_cell.angle_beta   90.00
_cell.angle_gamma   90.00
#
_symmetry.space_group_name_H-M   'P 1'
#
loop_
_entity.id
_entity.type
_entity.pdbx_description
1 polymer ?
#
loop_
_entity_poly.entity_id
_entity_poly.type
_entity_poly.pdbx_seq_one_letter_code
_entity_poly.pdbx_strand_id
1 'polypeptide(L)'
;MNIIDFISRNIFLKQIFPNGLTESVLLGQIGLNVGGQLSLNIHTQQKPEQEVSKWGLWGKNYNVIVIRLLGLGGENVIINGCKKINYGKINVIKGDDRTFITQTGDEWFIEIDVDHLIFQGCDTYIDGGDDPAL
;
A
#
# COMPACT_ATOMS: atom_id res chain seq x y z
N MET A 1 -3.00 -13.00 -5.45
CA MET A 1 -3.76 -11.98 -6.22
C MET A 1 -3.01 -10.67 -6.14
N ASN A 2 -2.95 -9.87 -7.22
CA ASN A 2 -2.37 -8.53 -7.11
C ASN A 2 -3.31 -7.62 -6.28
N ILE A 3 -2.75 -6.81 -5.39
CA ILE A 3 -3.59 -5.94 -4.54
C ILE A 3 -4.37 -4.90 -5.36
N ILE A 4 -3.84 -4.45 -6.50
CA ILE A 4 -4.54 -3.51 -7.38
C ILE A 4 -5.86 -4.11 -7.86
N ASP A 5 -5.92 -5.42 -8.13
CA ASP A 5 -7.15 -6.08 -8.59
C ASP A 5 -8.21 -6.20 -7.50
N PHE A 6 -7.83 -6.17 -6.22
CA PHE A 6 -8.74 -6.15 -5.09
C PHE A 6 -9.31 -4.75 -4.81
N ILE A 7 -8.57 -3.70 -5.16
CA ILE A 7 -8.97 -2.30 -4.95
C ILE A 7 -10.05 -1.90 -5.96
N SER A 8 -11.12 -1.29 -5.46
CA SER A 8 -12.15 -0.66 -6.28
C SER A 8 -11.77 0.74 -6.74
N ARG A 9 -12.35 1.16 -7.87
CA ARG A 9 -12.01 2.42 -8.57
C ARG A 9 -10.53 2.52 -8.97
N ASN A 10 -9.94 1.37 -9.31
CA ASN A 10 -8.51 1.21 -9.63
C ASN A 10 -8.11 1.55 -11.08
N ILE A 11 -8.99 2.15 -11.89
CA ILE A 11 -8.70 2.43 -13.32
C ILE A 11 -7.39 3.22 -13.47
N PHE A 12 -7.20 4.25 -12.66
CA PHE A 12 -5.97 5.03 -12.64
C PHE A 12 -4.76 4.18 -12.25
N LEU A 13 -4.88 3.33 -11.22
CA LEU A 13 -3.80 2.43 -10.79
C LEU A 13 -3.41 1.45 -11.90
N LYS A 14 -4.38 0.91 -12.64
CA LYS A 14 -4.13 0.03 -13.78
C LYS A 14 -3.51 0.73 -14.99
N GLN A 15 -3.64 2.05 -15.10
CA GLN A 15 -2.94 2.81 -16.14
C GLN A 15 -1.46 2.97 -15.80
N ILE A 16 -1.14 3.30 -14.56
CA ILE A 16 0.25 3.54 -14.13
C ILE A 16 1.00 2.26 -13.72
N PHE A 17 0.28 1.20 -13.36
CA PHE A 17 0.80 -0.12 -13.01
C PHE A 17 -0.05 -1.22 -13.69
N PRO A 18 0.03 -1.38 -15.01
CA PRO A 18 -0.81 -2.33 -15.76
C PRO A 18 -0.54 -3.79 -15.38
N ASN A 19 0.69 -4.10 -14.95
CA ASN A 19 1.07 -5.42 -14.43
C ASN A 19 0.86 -5.55 -12.91
N GLY A 20 0.22 -4.55 -12.29
CA GLY A 20 0.05 -4.45 -10.86
C GLY A 20 1.34 -4.03 -10.12
N LEU A 21 1.30 -4.10 -8.79
CA LEU A 21 2.50 -3.95 -7.96
C LEU A 21 3.26 -5.28 -7.92
N THR A 22 4.43 -5.32 -8.54
CA THR A 22 5.30 -6.50 -8.67
C THR A 22 6.54 -6.43 -7.76
N GLU A 23 6.92 -5.22 -7.35
CA GLU A 23 8.01 -5.00 -6.41
C GLU A 23 7.55 -5.03 -4.96
N SER A 24 8.50 -5.10 -4.02
CA SER A 24 8.21 -4.94 -2.59
C SER A 24 7.59 -3.58 -2.32
N VAL A 25 6.61 -3.55 -1.43
CA VAL A 25 5.91 -2.33 -1.00
C VAL A 25 6.04 -2.17 0.50
N LEU A 26 5.76 -0.99 1.02
CA LEU A 26 5.67 -0.74 2.45
C LEU A 26 4.22 -0.41 2.82
N LEU A 27 3.64 -1.14 3.78
CA LEU A 27 2.40 -0.73 4.44
C LEU A 27 2.70 0.39 5.43
N GLY A 28 2.82 1.61 4.91
CA GLY A 28 3.37 2.76 5.66
C GLY A 28 2.40 3.37 6.66
N GLN A 29 1.09 3.16 6.49
CA GLN A 29 0.09 3.60 7.45
C GLN A 29 -1.10 2.65 7.46
N ILE A 30 -1.55 2.29 8.67
CA ILE A 30 -2.80 1.57 8.94
C ILE A 30 -3.58 2.43 9.94
N GLY A 31 -4.77 2.89 9.57
CA GLY A 31 -5.66 3.66 10.43
C GLY A 31 -6.97 2.93 10.67
N LEU A 32 -7.44 2.91 11.91
CA LEU A 32 -8.70 2.28 12.31
C LEU A 32 -9.63 3.32 12.91
N ASN A 33 -10.84 3.37 12.38
CA ASN A 33 -11.89 4.28 12.82
C ASN A 33 -13.09 3.49 13.35
N VAL A 34 -13.84 4.12 14.26
CA VAL A 34 -15.07 3.54 14.80
C VAL A 34 -16.06 3.23 13.67
N GLY A 35 -16.74 2.08 13.77
CA GLY A 35 -17.69 1.63 12.75
C GLY A 35 -17.06 0.78 11.63
N GLY A 36 -15.88 0.21 11.86
CA GLY A 36 -15.24 -0.74 10.94
C GLY A 36 -14.61 -0.07 9.72
N GLN A 37 -14.32 1.22 9.78
CA GLN A 37 -13.62 1.93 8.71
C GLN A 37 -12.10 1.81 8.89
N LEU A 38 -11.42 1.45 7.80
CA LEU A 38 -9.98 1.25 7.72
C LEU A 38 -9.39 2.23 6.70
N SER A 39 -8.25 2.85 7.01
CA SER A 39 -7.38 3.50 6.02
C SER A 39 -6.07 2.74 5.88
N LEU A 40 -5.59 2.62 4.65
CA LEU A 40 -4.34 1.93 4.34
C LEU A 40 -3.55 2.75 3.33
N ASN A 41 -2.28 3.00 3.63
CA ASN A 41 -1.34 3.59 2.69
C ASN A 41 -0.32 2.53 2.26
N ILE A 42 -0.19 2.36 0.95
CA ILE A 42 0.80 1.47 0.34
C ILE A 42 1.84 2.33 -0.35
N HIS A 43 3.09 2.22 0.09
CA HIS A 43 4.23 2.94 -0.44
C HIS A 43 4.94 2.02 -1.41
N THR A 44 5.16 2.46 -2.65
CA THR A 44 5.88 1.69 -3.66
C THR A 44 7.00 2.51 -4.27
N GLN A 45 8.16 1.88 -4.42
CA GLN A 45 9.29 2.38 -5.20
C GLN A 45 9.27 1.85 -6.64
N GLN A 46 8.21 1.15 -7.03
CA GLN A 46 8.03 0.73 -8.42
C GLN A 46 7.77 1.97 -9.28
N LYS A 47 8.64 2.18 -10.26
CA LYS A 47 8.45 3.26 -11.24
C LYS A 47 7.14 3.01 -12.01
N PRO A 48 6.25 4.01 -12.15
CA PRO A 48 5.04 3.84 -12.94
C PRO A 48 5.40 3.68 -14.43
N GLU A 49 4.68 2.81 -15.14
CA GLU A 49 4.86 2.61 -16.59
C GLU A 49 4.40 3.82 -17.40
N GLN A 50 3.40 4.55 -16.87
CA GLN A 50 2.94 5.81 -17.42
C GLN A 50 3.24 6.95 -16.46
N GLU A 51 4.00 7.95 -16.92
CA GLU A 51 4.31 9.13 -16.13
C GLU A 51 3.07 10.00 -15.91
N VAL A 52 2.96 10.56 -14.71
CA VAL A 52 1.91 11.51 -14.34
C VAL A 52 2.55 12.88 -14.21
N SER A 53 2.29 13.77 -15.18
CA SER A 53 2.98 15.06 -15.30
C SER A 53 2.96 15.91 -14.02
N LYS A 54 1.91 15.79 -13.21
CA LYS A 54 1.76 16.54 -11.95
C LYS A 54 2.79 16.18 -10.86
N TRP A 55 3.41 15.01 -10.94
CA TRP A 55 4.37 14.52 -9.93
C TRP A 55 5.82 14.93 -10.22
N GLY A 56 6.10 15.47 -11.41
CA GLY A 56 7.47 15.77 -11.85
C GLY A 56 8.21 14.52 -12.34
N LEU A 57 9.54 14.54 -12.21
CA LEU A 57 10.42 13.51 -12.75
C LEU A 57 10.79 12.45 -11.70
N TRP A 58 10.66 11.18 -12.08
CA TRP A 58 11.07 10.04 -11.26
C TRP A 58 12.58 10.11 -10.92
N GLY A 59 12.95 9.83 -9.67
CA GLY A 59 14.32 9.89 -9.16
C GLY A 59 14.84 11.30 -8.89
N LYS A 60 14.11 12.35 -9.28
CA LYS A 60 14.48 13.76 -9.02
C LYS A 60 13.48 14.47 -8.12
N ASN A 61 12.19 14.34 -8.42
CA ASN A 61 11.11 14.95 -7.66
C ASN A 61 10.45 13.95 -6.71
N TYR A 62 10.45 12.67 -7.08
CA TYR A 62 9.92 11.59 -6.27
C TYR A 62 10.53 10.25 -6.70
N ASN A 63 10.63 9.32 -5.76
CA ASN A 63 10.94 7.90 -6.02
C ASN A 63 10.02 6.97 -5.21
N VAL A 64 9.06 7.53 -4.47
CA VAL A 64 8.00 6.78 -3.80
C VAL A 64 6.64 7.32 -4.22
N ILE A 65 5.73 6.42 -4.54
CA ILE A 65 4.31 6.69 -4.72
C ILE A 65 3.56 6.09 -3.54
N VAL A 66 2.75 6.90 -2.86
CA VAL A 66 1.85 6.48 -1.78
C VAL A 66 0.46 6.30 -2.37
N ILE A 67 -0.03 5.07 -2.44
CA ILE A 67 -1.41 4.76 -2.81
C ILE A 67 -2.25 4.83 -1.54
N ARG A 68 -3.17 5.81 -1.48
CA ARG A 68 -4.08 5.99 -0.35
C ARG A 68 -5.39 5.25 -0.58
N LEU A 69 -5.76 4.43 0.38
CA LEU A 69 -6.94 3.57 0.33
C LEU A 69 -7.82 3.83 1.55
N LEU A 70 -9.13 3.73 1.32
CA LEU A 70 -10.15 3.71 2.36
C LEU A 70 -10.98 2.45 2.19
N GLY A 71 -11.35 1.81 3.28
CA GLY A 71 -12.03 0.53 3.25
C GLY A 71 -12.92 0.27 4.45
N LEU A 72 -13.47 -0.94 4.43
CA LEU A 72 -14.16 -1.56 5.55
C LEU A 72 -13.43 -2.84 5.94
N GLY A 73 -13.42 -3.14 7.23
CA GLY A 73 -12.76 -4.29 7.82
C GLY A 73 -12.04 -3.93 9.11
N GLY A 74 -10.91 -4.59 9.37
CA GLY A 74 -10.10 -4.34 10.55
C GLY A 74 -10.73 -4.86 11.84
N GLU A 75 -11.58 -5.87 11.76
CA GLU A 75 -12.03 -6.59 12.96
C GLU A 75 -10.87 -7.37 13.60
N ASN A 76 -9.93 -7.84 12.77
CA ASN A 76 -8.71 -8.53 13.16
C ASN A 76 -7.50 -7.83 12.52
N VAL A 77 -6.73 -7.13 13.36
CA VAL A 77 -5.49 -6.47 12.96
C VAL A 77 -4.37 -6.93 13.86
N ILE A 78 -3.38 -7.59 13.28
CA ILE A 78 -2.19 -8.09 13.97
C ILE A 78 -0.98 -7.38 13.39
N ILE A 79 -0.26 -6.66 14.24
CA ILE A 79 1.00 -6.01 13.88
C ILE A 79 2.05 -6.41 14.92
N ASN A 80 3.05 -7.17 14.49
CA ASN A 80 4.21 -7.54 15.31
C ASN A 80 5.47 -6.87 14.74
N GLY A 81 6.34 -6.39 15.63
CA GLY A 81 7.62 -5.80 15.21
C GLY A 81 7.46 -4.47 14.48
N CYS A 82 6.46 -3.65 14.83
CA CYS A 82 6.08 -2.43 14.10
C CYS A 82 7.25 -1.50 13.72
N LYS A 83 8.25 -1.33 14.60
CA LYS A 83 9.43 -0.48 14.34
C LYS A 83 10.41 -1.05 13.31
N LYS A 84 10.28 -2.34 12.99
CA LYS A 84 11.15 -3.09 12.07
C LYS A 84 10.48 -3.29 10.70
N ILE A 85 9.22 -2.91 10.55
CA ILE A 85 8.48 -2.99 9.29
C ILE A 85 9.24 -2.20 8.22
N ASN A 86 9.41 -2.83 7.08
CA ASN A 86 10.07 -2.26 5.91
C ASN A 86 9.41 -2.77 4.63
N TYR A 87 10.02 -2.49 3.48
CA TYR A 87 9.50 -2.95 2.19
C TYR A 87 9.52 -4.49 2.10
N GLY A 88 8.37 -5.08 1.79
CA GLY A 88 8.20 -6.52 1.64
C GLY A 88 7.11 -6.87 0.63
N LYS A 89 7.00 -8.16 0.28
CA LYS A 89 5.94 -8.62 -0.62
C LYS A 89 4.59 -8.58 0.09
N ILE A 90 3.63 -7.92 -0.54
CA ILE A 90 2.24 -7.93 -0.08
C ILE A 90 1.52 -9.15 -0.64
N ASN A 91 0.83 -9.88 0.23
CA ASN A 91 -0.01 -10.99 -0.15
C ASN A 91 -1.47 -10.63 0.12
N VAL A 92 -2.34 -10.94 -0.84
CA VAL A 92 -3.78 -10.84 -0.66
C VAL A 92 -4.37 -12.24 -0.75
N ILE A 93 -4.89 -12.71 0.38
CA ILE A 93 -5.39 -14.06 0.59
C ILE A 93 -6.91 -13.98 0.71
N LYS A 94 -7.65 -14.55 -0.24
CA LYS A 94 -9.10 -14.70 -0.13
C LYS A 94 -9.40 -15.94 0.70
N GLY A 95 -9.98 -15.75 1.89
CA GLY A 95 -10.63 -16.80 2.65
C GLY A 95 -12.10 -16.96 2.25
N ASP A 96 -12.80 -17.87 2.92
CA ASP A 96 -14.21 -18.16 2.63
C ASP A 96 -15.13 -16.98 2.97
N ASP A 97 -14.87 -16.30 4.10
CA ASP A 97 -15.69 -15.18 4.58
C ASP A 97 -15.00 -13.81 4.48
N ARG A 98 -13.65 -13.77 4.45
CA ARG A 98 -12.87 -12.52 4.51
C ARG A 98 -11.63 -12.56 3.63
N THR A 99 -11.21 -11.39 3.18
CA THR A 99 -9.91 -11.23 2.51
C THR A 99 -8.89 -10.71 3.50
N PHE A 100 -7.70 -11.30 3.51
CA PHE A 100 -6.59 -10.87 4.35
C PHE A 100 -5.51 -10.21 3.51
N ILE A 101 -4.98 -9.10 4.01
CA ILE A 101 -3.74 -8.49 3.52
C ILE A 101 -2.65 -8.84 4.51
N THR A 102 -1.61 -9.51 4.02
CA THR A 102 -0.49 -9.92 4.86
C THR A 102 0.85 -9.46 4.31
N GLN A 103 1.78 -9.21 5.23
CA GLN A 103 3.15 -8.87 4.93
C GLN A 103 4.05 -9.40 6.05
N THR A 104 5.16 -10.05 5.70
CA THR A 104 6.10 -10.65 6.66
C THR A 104 7.52 -10.28 6.30
N GLY A 105 8.35 -10.04 7.32
CA GLY A 105 9.81 -10.04 7.24
C GLY A 105 10.40 -10.88 8.37
N ASP A 106 11.71 -10.81 8.56
CA ASP A 106 12.44 -11.69 9.49
C ASP A 106 11.98 -11.54 10.96
N GLU A 107 11.63 -10.32 11.37
CA GLU A 107 11.30 -9.99 12.76
C GLU A 107 9.99 -9.20 12.89
N TRP A 108 9.15 -9.23 11.87
CA TRP A 108 7.90 -8.49 11.84
C TRP A 108 6.85 -9.14 10.95
N PHE A 109 5.59 -8.86 11.26
CA PHE A 109 4.45 -9.38 10.53
C PHE A 109 3.27 -8.43 10.65
N ILE A 110 2.51 -8.32 9.57
CA ILE A 110 1.25 -7.59 9.47
C ILE A 110 0.21 -8.55 8.88
N GLU A 111 -0.95 -8.61 9.52
CA GLU A 111 -2.16 -9.21 8.97
C GLU A 111 -3.36 -8.36 9.33
N ILE A 112 -4.20 -8.10 8.32
CA ILE A 112 -5.39 -7.27 8.43
C ILE A 112 -6.49 -7.96 7.64
N ASP A 113 -7.64 -8.18 8.25
CA ASP A 113 -8.84 -8.55 7.51
C ASP A 113 -9.49 -7.32 6.87
N VAL A 114 -9.89 -7.47 5.62
CA VAL A 114 -10.42 -6.37 4.82
C VAL A 114 -11.56 -6.89 3.96
N ASP A 115 -12.71 -6.24 4.07
CA ASP A 115 -13.89 -6.57 3.26
C ASP A 115 -13.77 -5.90 1.89
N HIS A 116 -13.32 -4.64 1.89
CA HIS A 116 -13.28 -3.82 0.70
C HIS A 116 -12.25 -2.69 0.81
N LEU A 117 -11.60 -2.35 -0.32
CA LEU A 117 -10.72 -1.19 -0.45
C LEU A 117 -11.12 -0.34 -1.64
N ILE A 118 -11.14 0.98 -1.45
CA ILE A 118 -11.46 1.98 -2.46
C ILE A 118 -10.27 2.92 -2.61
N PHE A 119 -9.81 3.07 -3.85
CA PHE A 119 -8.79 4.05 -4.19
C PHE A 119 -9.23 5.49 -3.91
N GLN A 120 -8.43 6.24 -3.15
CA GLN A 120 -8.69 7.64 -2.81
C GLN A 120 -7.79 8.62 -3.57
N GLY A 121 -6.57 8.18 -3.93
CA GLY A 121 -5.60 9.02 -4.61
C GLY A 121 -4.18 8.53 -4.40
N CYS A 122 -3.22 9.25 -4.98
CA CYS A 122 -1.82 9.06 -4.68
C CYS A 122 -1.15 10.36 -4.25
N ASP A 123 -0.22 10.22 -3.32
CA ASP A 123 0.79 11.23 -3.01
C ASP A 123 2.17 10.72 -3.46
N THR A 124 3.17 11.58 -3.50
CA THR A 124 4.53 11.24 -3.91
C THR A 124 5.55 11.96 -3.03
N TYR A 125 6.66 11.29 -2.73
CA TYR A 125 7.78 11.89 -2.01
C TYR A 125 9.11 11.30 -2.48
N ILE A 126 10.21 11.91 -2.03
CA ILE A 126 11.56 11.40 -2.23
C ILE A 126 12.08 10.78 -0.94
N ASP A 127 12.52 9.53 -1.04
CA ASP A 127 13.10 8.74 0.04
C ASP A 127 14.59 8.51 -0.25
N GLY A 128 15.45 8.61 0.77
CA GLY A 128 16.90 8.50 0.61
C GLY A 128 17.63 9.77 0.14
N GLY A 129 17.13 10.95 0.53
CA GLY A 129 17.85 12.23 0.41
C GLY A 129 18.71 12.55 1.65
N ASP A 130 19.32 13.74 1.69
CA ASP A 130 20.13 14.22 2.83
C ASP A 130 19.31 14.53 4.10
N ASP A 131 17.98 14.43 4.03
CA ASP A 131 17.10 14.67 5.17
C ASP A 131 17.06 13.44 6.09
N PRO A 132 17.22 13.61 7.41
CA PRO A 132 17.11 12.52 8.35
C PRO A 132 15.71 11.90 8.27
N ALA A 133 15.63 10.57 8.31
CA ALA A 133 14.37 9.85 8.43
C ALA A 133 13.61 10.37 9.68
N LEU A 134 12.37 10.83 9.48
CA LEU A 134 11.47 11.28 10.55
C LEU A 134 11.13 10.16 11.53
#